data_AF-A0A0C1RNR7-F1
#
_entry.id   AF-A0A0C1RNR7-F1
#
_cell.length_a   1.000
_cell.length_b   1.000
_cell.length_c   1.000
_cell.angle_alpha   90.00
_cell.angle_beta   90.00
_cell.angle_gamma   90.00
#
_symmetry.space_group_name_H-M   'P 1'
#
loop_
_entity.id
_entity.type
_entity.pdbx_description
1 polymer ?
#
loop_
_entity_poly.entity_id
_entity_poly.type
_entity_poly.pdbx_seq_one_letter_code
_entity_poly.pdbx_strand_id
1 'polypeptide(L)'
;MMVISANLAVSGFFQLALDRVTRFTRSPLGLLVVLTCGAGLLSALFLNDTIALILTPLVLDLTGSLNLNPIPYLLALAGATNLGSVATLSGNPQNILIGSFSGIGYLDFVIDLLNHARQ
;
A
#
# COMPACT_ATOMS: atom_id res chain seq x y z
N MET A 1 1.30 -15.29 -2.19
CA MET A 1 0.90 -13.87 -2.08
C MET A 1 0.33 -13.32 -3.39
N MET A 2 1.03 -13.41 -4.52
CA MET A 2 0.53 -12.88 -5.81
C MET A 2 -0.85 -13.41 -6.22
N VAL A 3 -1.12 -14.71 -6.06
CA VAL A 3 -2.45 -15.31 -6.35
C VAL A 3 -3.55 -14.73 -5.45
N ILE A 4 -3.26 -14.49 -4.17
CA ILE A 4 -4.22 -13.92 -3.22
C ILE A 4 -4.49 -12.46 -3.59
N SER A 5 -3.45 -11.65 -3.82
CA SER A 5 -3.59 -10.26 -4.25
C SER A 5 -4.37 -10.14 -5.57
N ALA A 6 -4.10 -11.02 -6.54
CA ALA A 6 -4.81 -11.03 -7.82
C ALA A 6 -6.30 -11.36 -7.66
N ASN A 7 -6.64 -12.36 -6.83
CA ASN A 7 -8.04 -12.69 -6.55
C ASN A 7 -8.77 -11.57 -5.81
N LEU A 8 -8.12 -10.92 -4.84
CA LEU A 8 -8.67 -9.74 -4.16
C LEU A 8 -8.89 -8.58 -5.13
N ALA A 9 -7.96 -8.38 -6.07
CA ALA A 9 -8.09 -7.38 -7.13
C ALA A 9 -9.30 -7.63 -8.02
N VAL A 10 -9.43 -8.86 -8.53
CA VAL A 10 -10.54 -9.26 -9.40
C VAL A 10 -11.88 -9.21 -8.65
N SER A 11 -11.90 -9.49 -7.35
CA SER A 11 -13.12 -9.43 -6.52
C SER A 11 -13.64 -8.01 -6.26
N GLY A 12 -12.89 -6.97 -6.64
CA GLY A 12 -13.24 -5.58 -6.34
C GLY A 12 -13.03 -5.18 -4.88
N PHE A 13 -12.35 -6.01 -4.08
CA PHE A 13 -12.09 -5.75 -2.66
C PHE A 13 -11.42 -4.39 -2.43
N PHE A 14 -10.41 -4.05 -3.24
CA PHE A 14 -9.69 -2.78 -3.11
C PHE A 14 -10.56 -1.56 -3.43
N GLN A 15 -11.49 -1.68 -4.39
CA GLN A 15 -12.47 -0.63 -4.68
C GLN A 15 -13.43 -0.43 -3.51
N LEU A 16 -13.97 -1.52 -2.95
CA LEU A 16 -14.84 -1.48 -1.77
C LEU A 16 -14.14 -0.92 -0.53
N ALA A 17 -12.88 -1.31 -0.33
CA ALA A 17 -12.04 -0.79 0.74
C ALA A 17 -11.86 0.72 0.56
N LEU A 18 -11.48 1.16 -0.64
CA LEU A 18 -11.28 2.58 -0.90
C LEU A 18 -12.58 3.39 -0.76
N ASP A 19 -13.70 2.92 -1.32
CA ASP A 19 -15.01 3.55 -1.18
C ASP A 19 -15.44 3.69 0.28
N ARG A 20 -15.10 2.71 1.12
CA ARG A 20 -15.43 2.75 2.55
C ARG A 20 -14.57 3.80 3.28
N VAL A 21 -13.31 3.97 2.91
CA VAL A 21 -12.44 4.96 3.56
C VAL A 21 -12.68 6.37 3.00
N THR A 22 -12.98 6.54 1.71
CA THR A 22 -13.31 7.85 1.11
C THR A 22 -14.63 8.41 1.64
N ARG A 23 -15.60 7.55 2.04
CA ARG A 23 -16.82 7.99 2.73
C ARG A 23 -16.57 8.73 4.04
N PHE A 24 -15.43 8.49 4.69
CA PHE A 24 -15.07 9.17 5.94
C PHE A 24 -14.51 10.57 5.72
N THR A 25 -14.17 10.98 4.49
CA THR A 25 -13.50 12.27 4.27
C THR A 25 -13.84 12.93 2.94
N ARG A 26 -14.38 14.16 3.01
CA ARG A 26 -14.74 14.98 1.83
C ARG A 26 -13.73 16.10 1.52
N SER A 27 -12.60 16.14 2.24
CA SER A 27 -11.53 17.13 2.04
C SER A 27 -10.45 16.57 1.11
N PRO A 28 -9.90 17.37 0.16
CA PRO A 28 -8.79 16.94 -0.70
C PRO A 28 -7.56 16.46 0.10
N LEU A 29 -7.22 17.17 1.18
CA LEU A 29 -6.08 16.82 2.02
C LEU A 29 -6.36 15.52 2.80
N GLY A 30 -7.59 15.35 3.27
CA GLY A 30 -7.98 14.14 3.96
C GLY A 30 -8.06 12.91 3.04
N LEU A 31 -8.49 13.09 1.78
CA LEU A 31 -8.44 12.06 0.75
C LEU A 31 -6.99 11.62 0.50
N LEU A 32 -6.06 12.58 0.42
CA LEU A 32 -4.63 12.31 0.24
C LEU A 32 -4.09 11.47 1.39
N VAL A 33 -4.36 11.87 2.64
CA VAL A 33 -3.91 11.14 3.85
C VAL A 33 -4.49 9.73 3.88
N VAL A 34 -5.79 9.59 3.63
CA VAL A 34 -6.47 8.30 3.57
C VAL A 34 -5.86 7.37 2.52
N LEU A 35 -5.65 7.87 1.31
CA LEU A 35 -5.06 7.11 0.21
C LEU A 35 -3.63 6.68 0.54
N THR A 36 -2.84 7.61 1.06
CA THR A 36 -1.43 7.39 1.42
C THR A 36 -1.31 6.34 2.52
N CYS A 37 -2.00 6.54 3.65
CA CYS A 37 -1.95 5.60 4.78
C CYS A 37 -2.54 4.24 4.41
N GLY A 38 -3.67 4.21 3.69
CA GLY A 38 -4.30 2.97 3.24
C GLY A 38 -3.41 2.19 2.28
N ALA A 39 -2.82 2.85 1.28
CA ALA A 39 -1.93 2.20 0.33
C ALA A 39 -0.64 1.69 1.00
N GLY A 40 -0.05 2.45 1.92
CA GLY A 40 1.12 2.01 2.67
C GLY A 40 0.82 0.77 3.53
N LEU A 41 -0.32 0.77 4.22
CA LEU A 41 -0.73 -0.36 5.06
C LEU A 41 -1.04 -1.62 4.23
N LEU A 42 -1.71 -1.46 3.08
CA LEU A 42 -1.93 -2.55 2.13
C LEU A 42 -0.61 -3.07 1.54
N SER A 43 0.33 -2.18 1.23
CA SER A 43 1.66 -2.54 0.71
C SER A 43 2.55 -3.22 1.76
N ALA A 44 2.29 -3.00 3.04
CA ALA A 44 2.92 -3.80 4.09
C ALA A 44 2.39 -5.24 4.10
N LEU A 45 1.15 -5.49 3.66
CA LEU A 45 0.55 -6.83 3.67
C LEU A 45 0.68 -7.57 2.33
N PHE A 46 0.74 -6.82 1.23
CA PHE A 46 0.78 -7.31 -0.14
C PHE A 46 1.99 -6.74 -0.89
N LEU A 47 2.25 -7.21 -2.12
CA LEU A 47 3.37 -6.70 -2.90
C LEU A 47 3.13 -5.24 -3.33
N ASN A 48 4.13 -4.37 -3.12
CA ASN A 48 4.08 -2.95 -3.48
C ASN A 48 3.64 -2.70 -4.93
N ASP A 49 4.20 -3.45 -5.89
CA ASP A 49 3.91 -3.30 -7.31
C ASP A 49 2.44 -3.63 -7.63
N THR A 50 1.88 -4.63 -6.95
CA THR A 50 0.49 -5.02 -7.13
C THR A 50 -0.44 -3.94 -6.60
N ILE A 51 -0.15 -3.40 -5.42
CA ILE A 51 -0.95 -2.31 -4.83
C ILE A 51 -0.85 -1.05 -5.68
N ALA A 52 0.34 -0.69 -6.17
CA ALA A 52 0.53 0.46 -7.05
C ALA A 52 -0.29 0.32 -8.33
N LEU A 53 -0.23 -0.83 -9.02
CA LEU A 53 -0.97 -1.07 -10.25
C LEU A 53 -2.49 -1.06 -10.06
N ILE A 54 -2.98 -1.60 -8.94
CA ILE A 54 -4.43 -1.66 -8.66
C ILE A 54 -4.98 -0.30 -8.23
N LEU A 55 -4.26 0.44 -7.38
CA LEU A 55 -4.75 1.70 -6.83
C LEU A 55 -4.56 2.89 -7.77
N THR A 56 -3.60 2.83 -8.70
CA THR A 56 -3.37 3.90 -9.69
C THR A 56 -4.61 4.26 -10.50
N PRO A 57 -5.28 3.34 -11.23
CA PRO A 57 -6.48 3.67 -11.99
C PRO A 57 -7.60 4.19 -11.09
N LEU A 58 -7.71 3.65 -9.87
CA LEU A 58 -8.71 4.06 -8.90
C LEU A 58 -8.50 5.49 -8.39
N VAL A 59 -7.24 5.89 -8.18
CA VAL A 59 -6.86 7.27 -7.81
C VAL A 59 -7.11 8.23 -8.97
N LEU A 60 -6.82 7.82 -10.20
CA LEU A 60 -7.10 8.62 -11.40
C LEU A 60 -8.60 8.87 -11.56
N ASP A 61 -9.43 7.83 -11.41
CA ASP A 61 -10.89 7.95 -11.48
C ASP A 61 -11.44 8.87 -10.38
N LEU A 62 -10.96 8.70 -9.14
CA LEU A 62 -11.37 9.54 -8.01
C LEU A 62 -10.98 11.01 -8.20
N THR A 63 -9.73 11.28 -8.54
CA THR A 63 -9.24 12.66 -8.74
C THR A 63 -9.90 13.32 -9.94
N GLY A 64 -10.17 12.56 -11.01
CA GLY A 64 -10.98 13.02 -12.15
C GLY A 64 -12.41 13.38 -11.75
N SER A 65 -13.08 12.52 -10.97
CA SER A 65 -14.46 12.76 -10.51
C SER A 65 -14.60 13.97 -9.57
N LEU A 66 -13.55 14.27 -8.81
CA LEU A 66 -13.49 15.39 -7.87
C LEU A 66 -12.86 16.65 -8.47
N ASN A 67 -12.47 16.62 -9.75
CA ASN A 67 -11.79 17.71 -10.46
C ASN A 67 -10.51 18.19 -9.73
N LEU A 68 -9.74 17.23 -9.19
CA LEU A 68 -8.49 17.45 -8.47
C LEU A 68 -7.30 17.10 -9.37
N ASN A 69 -6.15 17.75 -9.13
CA ASN A 69 -4.91 17.37 -9.81
C ASN A 69 -4.46 15.97 -9.31
N PRO A 70 -4.30 14.95 -10.18
CA PRO A 70 -3.91 13.60 -9.79
C PRO A 70 -2.45 13.47 -9.32
N ILE A 71 -1.57 14.37 -9.76
CA ILE A 71 -0.12 14.22 -9.58
C ILE A 71 0.28 14.06 -8.10
N PRO A 72 -0.17 14.91 -7.16
CA PRO A 72 0.19 14.76 -5.75
C PRO A 72 -0.29 13.43 -5.13
N TYR A 73 -1.46 12.93 -5.55
CA TYR A 73 -2.02 11.69 -5.05
C TYR A 73 -1.25 10.47 -5.56
N LEU A 74 -0.81 10.49 -6.82
CA LEU A 74 0.00 9.42 -7.39
C LEU A 74 1.41 9.40 -6.80
N LEU A 75 2.01 10.57 -6.55
CA LEU A 75 3.30 10.65 -5.85
C LEU A 75 3.20 10.14 -4.42
N ALA A 76 2.14 10.54 -3.71
CA ALA A 76 1.90 10.06 -2.35
C ALA A 76 1.60 8.55 -2.32
N LEU A 77 0.85 8.04 -3.29
CA LEU A 77 0.62 6.61 -3.49
C LEU A 77 1.95 5.87 -3.67
N ALA A 78 2.77 6.29 -4.63
CA ALA A 78 4.06 5.64 -4.92
C ALA A 78 5.01 5.68 -3.71
N GLY A 79 5.09 6.81 -3.03
CA GLY A 79 5.88 6.96 -1.80
C GLY A 79 5.37 6.03 -0.69
N ALA A 80 4.05 5.99 -0.49
CA ALA A 80 3.42 5.16 0.53
C ALA A 80 3.58 3.67 0.28
N THR A 81 3.38 3.21 -0.96
CA THR A 81 3.54 1.78 -1.28
C THR A 81 4.97 1.33 -1.07
N ASN A 82 5.95 2.16 -1.45
CA ASN A 82 7.35 1.83 -1.25
C ASN A 82 7.72 1.81 0.24
N LEU A 83 7.38 2.86 1.00
CA LEU A 83 7.62 2.90 2.46
C LEU A 83 6.92 1.74 3.18
N GLY A 84 5.65 1.49 2.87
CA GLY A 84 4.85 0.45 3.50
C GLY A 84 5.43 -0.95 3.28
N SER A 85 5.94 -1.24 2.09
CA SER A 85 6.52 -2.56 1.78
C SER A 85 7.77 -2.92 2.57
N VAL A 86 8.52 -1.92 3.04
CA VAL A 86 9.72 -2.15 3.86
C VAL A 86 9.34 -2.67 5.24
N ALA A 87 8.12 -2.41 5.71
CA ALA A 87 7.66 -2.78 7.05
C ALA A 87 7.51 -4.29 7.25
N THR A 88 7.44 -5.10 6.18
CA THR A 88 7.29 -6.55 6.29
C THR A 88 8.20 -7.30 5.33
N LEU A 89 8.45 -8.56 5.68
CA LEU A 89 9.24 -9.46 4.85
C LEU A 89 8.53 -9.79 3.52
N SER A 90 7.19 -9.74 3.49
CA SER A 90 6.40 -10.08 2.30
C SER A 90 6.05 -8.89 1.41
N GLY A 91 6.33 -7.65 1.84
CA GLY A 91 5.89 -6.44 1.15
C GLY A 91 6.53 -6.23 -0.22
N ASN A 92 7.72 -6.80 -0.47
CA ASN A 92 8.32 -6.83 -1.80
C ASN A 92 9.16 -8.12 -2.02
N PRO A 93 9.45 -8.50 -3.27
CA PRO A 93 10.27 -9.68 -3.56
C PRO A 93 11.69 -9.61 -2.99
N GLN A 94 12.25 -8.40 -2.83
CA GLN A 94 13.60 -8.19 -2.32
C GLN A 94 13.71 -8.61 -0.85
N ASN A 95 12.74 -8.24 -0.02
CA ASN A 95 12.62 -8.60 1.38
C ASN A 95 12.39 -10.11 1.54
N ILE A 96 11.57 -10.71 0.67
CA ILE A 96 11.36 -12.17 0.65
C ILE A 96 12.68 -12.91 0.37
N LEU A 97 13.46 -12.43 -0.61
CA LEU A 97 14.77 -13.00 -0.91
C LEU A 97 15.71 -12.86 0.29
N ILE A 98 15.80 -11.67 0.90
CA ILE A 98 16.62 -11.45 2.10
C ILE A 98 16.21 -12.43 3.21
N GLY A 99 14.92 -12.58 3.50
CA GLY A 99 14.43 -13.54 4.49
C GLY A 99 14.82 -14.98 4.16
N SER A 100 14.69 -15.38 2.89
CA SER A 100 15.03 -16.72 2.44
C SER A 100 16.52 -17.03 2.55
N PHE A 101 17.42 -16.05 2.36
CA PHE A 101 18.87 -16.25 2.46
C PHE A 101 19.42 -16.06 3.89
N SER A 102 18.77 -15.22 4.69
CA SER A 102 19.21 -14.90 6.05
C SER A 102 18.71 -15.90 7.10
N GLY A 103 17.65 -16.66 6.80
CA GLY A 103 17.05 -17.61 7.75
C GLY A 103 16.31 -16.94 8.91
N ILE A 104 16.08 -15.63 8.85
CA ILE A 104 15.39 -14.87 9.89
C ILE A 104 13.88 -15.19 9.85
N GLY A 105 13.28 -15.45 11.00
CA GLY A 105 11.84 -15.65 11.11
C GLY A 105 11.07 -14.38 10.74
N TYR A 106 9.86 -14.54 10.17
CA TYR A 106 9.03 -13.40 9.75
C TYR A 106 8.76 -12.40 10.89
N LEU A 107 8.46 -12.92 12.08
CA LEU A 107 8.21 -12.08 13.26
C LEU A 107 9.49 -11.41 13.77
N ASP A 108 10.61 -12.11 13.72
CA ASP A 108 11.90 -11.57 14.15
C ASP A 108 12.31 -10.40 13.26
N PHE A 109 12.12 -10.51 11.94
CA PHE A 109 12.35 -9.41 11.01
C PHE A 109 11.52 -8.17 11.35
N VAL A 110 10.21 -8.34 11.62
CA VAL A 110 9.31 -7.23 11.95
C VAL A 110 9.69 -6.59 13.28
N ILE A 111 10.02 -7.40 14.30
CA ILE A 111 10.43 -6.92 15.62
C ILE A 111 11.74 -6.14 15.52
N ASP A 112 12.72 -6.67 14.78
CA ASP A 112 14.04 -6.04 14.66
C ASP A 112 13.95 -4.70 13.89
N LEU A 113 13.12 -4.66 12.85
CA LEU A 113 12.84 -3.44 12.10
C LEU A 113 12.12 -2.38 12.96
N LEU A 114 11.15 -2.78 13.79
CA LEU A 114 10.48 -1.88 14.74
C LEU A 114 11.42 -1.35 15.82
N ASN A 115 12.38 -2.15 16.26
CA ASN A 115 13.37 -1.73 17.26
C ASN A 115 14.37 -0.74 16.67
N HIS A 116 14.82 -0.94 15.43
CA HIS A 116 15.71 0.00 14.73
C HIS A 116 15.00 1.32 14.37
N ALA A 117 13.70 1.28 14.06
CA ALA A 117 12.92 2.49 13.80
C ALA A 117 12.70 3.41 15.03
N ARG A 118 13.04 2.93 16.24
CA ARG A 118 12.97 3.69 17.49
C ARG A 118 14.29 4.38 17.89
N GLN A 119 15.41 4.04 17.26
CA GLN A 119 16.72 4.66 17.51
C GLN A 119 16.95 5.85 16.58
#